data_AF-Q1WLE9-F1
#
_entry.id   AF-Q1WLE9-F1
#
_cell.length_a   1.000
_cell.length_b   1.000
_cell.length_c   1.000
_cell.angle_alpha   90.00
_cell.angle_beta   90.00
_cell.angle_gamma   90.00
#
_symmetry.space_group_name_H-M   'P 1'
#
loop_
_entity.id
_entity.type
_entity.pdbx_description
1 polymer ?
#
loop_
_entity_poly.entity_id
_entity_poly.type
_entity_poly.pdbx_seq_one_letter_code
_entity_poly.pdbx_strand_id
1 'polypeptide(L)'
;MNSSSLVDDAQHLLRVMRLHPQIVNASLSEFGEDECRIAAVFDVEMPFDVRARGVSATGVMAHEPIEIVIRAGYPWKSPTVYFRQDFPRDFPHLQPSLPEAPA
;
A
#
# COMPACT_ATOMS: atom_id res chain seq x y z
N MET A 1 19.93 11.26 -11.13
CA MET A 1 19.66 10.25 -10.09
C MET A 1 19.47 8.94 -10.84
N ASN A 2 20.30 7.92 -10.57
CA ASN A 2 20.30 6.68 -11.36
C ASN A 2 19.03 5.88 -11.07
N SER A 3 18.26 5.54 -12.11
CA SER A 3 17.04 4.73 -12.07
C SER A 3 17.22 3.39 -11.31
N SER A 4 18.44 2.84 -11.31
CA SER A 4 18.82 1.65 -10.52
C SER A 4 18.57 1.83 -9.01
N SER A 5 18.77 3.03 -8.46
CA SER A 5 18.65 3.26 -7.02
C SER A 5 17.23 3.17 -6.49
N LEU A 6 16.22 3.60 -7.27
CA LEU A 6 14.84 3.61 -6.82
C LEU A 6 14.26 2.19 -6.76
N VAL A 7 14.63 1.33 -7.71
CA VAL A 7 14.24 -0.08 -7.71
C VAL A 7 14.89 -0.80 -6.53
N ASP A 8 16.17 -0.52 -6.24
CA ASP A 8 16.87 -1.08 -5.07
C ASP A 8 16.20 -0.65 -3.75
N ASP A 9 15.80 0.62 -3.65
CA ASP A 9 15.04 1.15 -2.52
C ASP A 9 13.66 0.48 -2.37
N ALA A 10 12.95 0.27 -3.48
CA ALA A 10 11.67 -0.43 -3.49
C ALA A 10 11.83 -1.90 -3.06
N GLN A 11 12.88 -2.57 -3.51
CA GLN A 11 13.20 -3.93 -3.07
C GLN A 11 13.60 -3.97 -1.59
N HIS A 12 14.31 -2.95 -1.09
CA HIS A 12 14.59 -2.84 0.33
C HIS A 12 13.31 -2.65 1.16
N LEU A 13 12.44 -1.72 0.77
CA LEU A 13 11.15 -1.52 1.43
C LEU A 13 10.30 -2.79 1.39
N LEU A 14 10.20 -3.46 0.24
CA LEU A 14 9.47 -4.72 0.09
C LEU A 14 9.98 -5.79 1.06
N ARG A 15 11.31 -5.91 1.23
CA ARG A 15 11.90 -6.84 2.21
C ARG A 15 11.48 -6.48 3.63
N VAL A 16 11.52 -5.20 4.00
CA VAL A 16 11.11 -4.74 5.34
C VAL A 16 9.62 -4.99 5.58
N MET A 17 8.76 -4.68 4.59
CA MET A 17 7.32 -4.91 4.68
C MET A 17 6.98 -6.38 4.93
N ARG A 18 7.65 -7.30 4.24
CA ARG A 18 7.44 -8.75 4.40
C ARG A 18 7.81 -9.28 5.79
N LEU A 19 8.56 -8.52 6.58
CA LEU A 19 8.86 -8.85 7.98
C LEU A 19 7.77 -8.39 8.94
N HIS A 20 6.85 -7.54 8.49
CA HIS A 20 5.78 -7.01 9.33
C HIS A 20 4.65 -8.05 9.48
N PRO A 21 4.21 -8.40 10.70
CA PRO A 21 3.27 -9.49 10.94
C PRO A 21 1.89 -9.25 10.32
N GLN A 22 1.50 -7.99 10.14
CA GLN A 22 0.23 -7.63 9.50
C GLN A 22 0.34 -7.55 7.97
N ILE A 23 1.47 -7.89 7.36
CA ILE A 23 1.57 -7.98 5.89
C ILE A 23 1.40 -9.45 5.49
N VAL A 24 0.24 -9.78 4.94
CA VAL A 24 -0.10 -11.14 4.49
C VAL A 24 0.55 -11.44 3.14
N ASN A 25 0.58 -10.44 2.27
CA ASN A 25 1.20 -10.52 0.96
C ASN A 25 1.78 -9.15 0.59
N ALA A 26 2.91 -9.15 -0.13
CA ALA A 26 3.48 -7.96 -0.73
C ALA A 26 4.33 -8.32 -1.94
N SER A 27 4.18 -7.56 -3.03
CA SER A 27 4.94 -7.71 -4.26
C SER A 27 5.16 -6.36 -4.94
N LEU A 28 6.30 -6.21 -5.59
CA LEU A 28 6.55 -5.09 -6.50
C LEU A 28 5.62 -5.27 -7.73
N SER A 29 4.67 -4.36 -7.92
CA SER A 29 3.68 -4.41 -9.00
C SER A 29 4.16 -3.66 -10.25
N GLU A 30 4.78 -2.49 -10.07
CA GLU A 30 5.33 -1.66 -11.15
C GLU A 30 6.71 -1.11 -10.77
N PHE A 31 7.56 -0.94 -11.77
CA PHE A 31 8.90 -0.36 -11.60
C PHE A 31 9.27 0.51 -12.80
N GLY A 32 9.70 1.73 -12.53
CA GLY A 32 10.13 2.71 -13.51
C GLY A 32 11.21 3.62 -12.95
N GLU A 33 11.65 4.59 -13.76
CA GLU A 33 12.72 5.51 -13.37
C GLU A 33 12.27 6.53 -12.30
N ASP A 34 11.01 6.98 -12.41
CA ASP A 34 10.45 8.04 -11.55
C ASP A 34 9.61 7.51 -10.39
N GLU A 35 8.99 6.33 -10.57
CA GLU A 35 8.20 5.68 -9.53
C GLU A 35 8.29 4.15 -9.54
N CYS A 36 8.11 3.56 -8.37
CA CYS A 36 7.95 2.13 -8.15
C CYS A 36 6.72 1.91 -7.26
N ARG A 37 6.00 0.81 -7.50
CA ARG A 37 4.75 0.50 -6.80
C ARG A 37 4.82 -0.87 -6.15
N ILE A 38 4.38 -0.95 -4.90
CA ILE A 38 4.28 -2.19 -4.14
C ILE A 38 2.81 -2.43 -3.81
N ALA A 39 2.25 -3.49 -4.38
CA ALA A 39 0.96 -4.01 -3.97
C ALA A 39 1.14 -4.85 -2.69
N ALA A 40 0.33 -4.59 -1.67
CA ALA A 40 0.35 -5.35 -0.43
C ALA A 40 -1.06 -5.59 0.11
N VAL A 41 -1.18 -6.61 0.97
CA VAL A 41 -2.40 -6.95 1.68
C VAL A 41 -2.13 -6.87 3.17
N PHE A 42 -2.85 -5.97 3.83
CA PHE A 42 -2.73 -5.70 5.26
C PHE A 42 -3.78 -6.48 6.06
N ASP A 43 -3.36 -7.26 7.05
CA ASP A 43 -4.24 -7.89 8.04
C ASP A 43 -4.66 -6.85 9.07
N VAL A 44 -5.88 -6.34 8.92
CA VAL A 44 -6.45 -5.34 9.80
C VAL A 44 -6.97 -6.03 11.06
N GLU A 45 -6.50 -5.56 12.21
CA GLU A 45 -7.01 -6.03 13.49
C GLU A 45 -8.47 -5.64 13.67
N MET A 46 -9.30 -6.63 13.96
CA MET A 46 -10.74 -6.48 14.11
C MET A 46 -11.27 -7.39 15.23
N PRO A 47 -12.40 -7.04 15.87
CA PRO A 47 -13.12 -7.96 16.74
C PRO A 47 -13.44 -9.28 16.02
N PHE A 48 -13.48 -10.38 16.76
CA PHE A 48 -13.61 -11.74 16.20
C PHE A 48 -14.82 -11.91 15.26
N ASP A 49 -15.99 -11.40 15.66
CA ASP A 49 -17.23 -11.48 14.87
C ASP A 49 -17.13 -10.67 13.57
N VAL A 50 -16.44 -9.53 13.61
CA VAL A 50 -16.20 -8.68 12.44
C VAL A 50 -15.21 -9.35 11.50
N ARG A 51 -14.10 -9.89 12.02
CA ARG A 51 -13.09 -10.60 11.23
C ARG A 51 -13.70 -11.81 10.52
N ALA A 52 -14.60 -12.54 11.18
CA ALA A 52 -15.32 -13.67 10.57
C ALA A 52 -16.22 -13.26 9.39
N ARG A 53 -16.74 -12.01 9.38
CA ARG A 53 -17.47 -11.44 8.23
C ARG A 53 -16.57 -10.95 7.11
N GLY A 54 -15.27 -10.75 7.39
CA GLY A 54 -14.28 -10.26 6.42
C GLY A 54 -14.35 -8.75 6.13
N VAL A 55 -15.38 -8.05 6.62
CA VAL A 55 -15.57 -6.61 6.42
C VAL A 55 -16.23 -5.98 7.65
N SER A 56 -15.75 -4.79 8.02
CA SER A 56 -16.30 -3.95 9.08
C SER A 56 -17.59 -3.26 8.65
N ALA A 57 -18.35 -2.75 9.62
CA ALA A 57 -19.54 -1.93 9.33
C ALA A 57 -19.22 -0.66 8.54
N THR A 58 -18.00 -0.13 8.70
CA THR A 58 -17.50 1.02 7.94
C THR A 58 -17.05 0.66 6.53
N GLY A 59 -16.92 -0.63 6.19
CA GLY A 59 -16.50 -1.10 4.88
C GLY A 59 -15.03 -1.50 4.77
N VAL A 60 -14.18 -1.24 5.78
CA VAL A 60 -12.78 -1.75 5.84
C VAL A 60 -12.78 -3.27 5.83
N MET A 61 -11.95 -3.89 5.01
CA MET A 61 -11.77 -5.33 4.88
C MET A 61 -10.79 -5.85 5.93
N ALA A 62 -10.99 -7.09 6.40
CA ALA A 62 -10.07 -7.75 7.32
C ALA A 62 -8.69 -7.95 6.66
N HIS A 63 -8.67 -8.23 5.36
CA HIS A 63 -7.46 -8.23 4.53
C HIS A 63 -7.57 -7.06 3.54
N GLU A 64 -7.04 -5.91 3.91
CA GLU A 64 -7.19 -4.67 3.15
C GLU A 64 -6.08 -4.56 2.08
N PRO A 65 -6.42 -4.49 0.79
CA PRO A 65 -5.45 -4.26 -0.27
C PRO A 65 -4.99 -2.79 -0.24
N ILE A 66 -3.68 -2.60 -0.27
CA ILE A 66 -3.03 -1.29 -0.35
C ILE A 66 -2.00 -1.26 -1.47
N GLU A 67 -1.74 -0.08 -2.00
CA GLU A 67 -0.64 0.18 -2.91
C GLU A 67 0.29 1.24 -2.30
N ILE A 68 1.58 0.94 -2.24
CA ILE A 68 2.61 1.87 -1.79
C ILE A 68 3.37 2.37 -3.00
N VAL A 69 3.34 3.68 -3.21
CA VAL A 69 4.08 4.35 -4.29
C VAL A 69 5.31 5.03 -3.72
N ILE A 70 6.46 4.64 -4.26
CA ILE A 70 7.76 5.25 -3.99
C ILE A 70 8.14 6.08 -5.20
N ARG A 71 8.50 7.34 -5.00
CA ARG A 71 8.87 8.27 -6.08
C ARG A 71 10.32 8.72 -5.93
N ALA A 72 10.86 9.29 -7.01
CA ALA A 72 12.17 9.93 -7.00
C ALA A 72 12.34 10.89 -5.80
N GLY A 73 13.43 10.70 -5.05
CA GLY A 73 13.73 11.43 -3.83
C GLY A 73 13.45 10.68 -2.54
N TYR A 74 12.89 9.47 -2.59
CA TYR A 74 12.98 8.52 -1.47
C TYR A 74 14.47 8.26 -1.12
N PRO A 75 14.84 8.08 0.16
CA PRO A 75 14.00 8.11 1.37
C PRO A 75 13.70 9.51 1.93
N TRP A 76 14.21 10.58 1.30
CA TRP A 76 13.98 11.97 1.75
C TRP A 76 12.56 12.46 1.49
N LYS A 77 11.85 11.83 0.55
CA LYS A 77 10.41 11.95 0.36
C LYS A 77 9.74 10.66 0.82
N SER A 78 8.74 10.80 1.68
CA SER A 78 7.96 9.67 2.18
C SER A 78 7.23 8.94 1.05
N PRO A 79 7.10 7.61 1.14
CA PRO A 79 6.23 6.87 0.23
C PRO A 79 4.77 7.27 0.47
N THR A 80 3.93 7.11 -0.55
CA THR A 80 2.49 7.35 -0.47
C THR A 80 1.74 6.03 -0.41
N VAL A 81 0.77 5.89 0.49
CA VAL A 81 -0.06 4.69 0.60
C VAL A 81 -1.46 5.01 0.09
N TYR A 82 -1.92 4.20 -0.85
CA TYR A 82 -3.25 4.28 -1.42
C TYR A 82 -4.06 3.04 -1.06
N PHE A 83 -5.33 3.24 -0.80
CA PHE A 83 -6.30 2.17 -0.60
C PHE A 83 -7.11 1.94 -1.88
N ARG A 84 -7.96 0.91 -1.89
CA ARG A 84 -8.93 0.69 -2.96
C ARG A 84 -9.82 1.92 -3.24
N GLN A 85 -10.36 2.00 -4.45
CA GLN A 85 -11.17 3.14 -4.92
C GLN A 85 -12.47 3.33 -4.14
N ASP A 86 -13.05 2.24 -3.67
CA ASP A 86 -14.26 2.20 -2.86
C ASP A 86 -13.93 2.17 -1.35
N PHE A 87 -12.72 2.56 -0.96
CA PHE A 87 -12.35 2.67 0.45
C PHE A 87 -13.21 3.76 1.15
N PRO A 88 -13.64 3.54 2.40
CA PRO A 88 -14.56 4.46 3.06
C PRO A 88 -13.94 5.85 3.22
N ARG A 89 -14.71 6.89 2.89
CA ARG A 89 -14.25 8.29 2.92
C ARG A 89 -14.35 8.94 4.29
N ASP A 90 -14.94 8.23 5.25
CA ASP A 90 -15.13 8.69 6.62
C ASP A 90 -13.82 8.65 7.44
N PHE A 91 -12.70 8.22 6.83
CA PHE A 91 -11.36 8.21 7.40
C PHE A 91 -10.52 9.37 6.83
N PRO A 92 -10.52 10.57 7.45
CA PRO A 92 -9.96 11.79 6.88
C PRO A 92 -8.44 11.76 6.65
N HIS A 93 -7.74 10.82 7.28
CA HIS A 93 -6.28 10.67 7.18
C HIS A 93 -5.83 9.55 6.24
N LEU A 94 -6.77 8.74 5.73
CA LEU A 94 -6.48 7.66 4.80
C LEU A 94 -6.79 8.12 3.40
N GLN A 95 -5.85 7.93 2.48
CA GLN A 95 -5.99 8.38 1.09
C GLN A 95 -6.73 7.33 0.26
N PRO A 96 -7.96 7.59 -0.21
CA PRO A 96 -8.62 6.70 -1.16
C PRO A 96 -7.92 6.80 -2.52
N SER A 97 -7.73 5.65 -3.17
CA SER A 97 -7.19 5.34 -4.53
C SER A 97 -6.12 6.25 -5.14
N LEU A 98 -5.26 5.65 -5.97
CA LEU A 98 -4.47 6.44 -6.90
C LEU A 98 -5.37 7.28 -7.80
N PRO A 99 -4.94 8.49 -8.17
CA PRO A 99 -5.50 9.18 -9.32
C PRO A 99 -5.41 8.23 -10.51
N GLU A 100 -6.53 8.05 -11.23
CA GLU A 100 -6.49 7.37 -12.53
C GLU A 100 -5.42 8.05 -13.38
N ALA A 101 -4.48 7.27 -13.93
CA ALA A 101 -3.50 7.82 -14.85
C ALA A 101 -4.26 8.52 -15.98
N PRO A 102 -3.90 9.76 -16.38
CA PRO A 102 -4.57 10.40 -17.50
C PRO A 102 -4.43 9.49 -18.72
N ALA A 103 -5.58 9.19 -19.34
CA ALA A 103 -5.69 8.38 -20.56
C ALA A 103 -4.86 8.95 -21.73
#